data_AF-A0A958Z8Y4-F1
#
_entry.id   AF-A0A958Z8Y4-F1
#
_cell.length_a   1.000
_cell.length_b   1.000
_cell.length_c   1.000
_cell.angle_alpha   90.00
_cell.angle_beta   90.00
_cell.angle_gamma   90.00
#
_symmetry.space_group_name_H-M   'P 1'
#
loop_
_entity.id
_entity.type
_entity.pdbx_description
1 polymer ?
#
loop_
_entity_poly.entity_id
_entity_poly.type
_entity_poly.pdbx_seq_one_letter_code
_entity_poly.pdbx_strand_id
1 'polypeptide(L)' 'MERVIDIAALVKAIHPTPAVCGFPKEAAKRFILQNENYNREFYTGYLGELNFQEIK' A
#
# COMPACT_ATOMS: atom_id res chain seq x y z
N MET A 1 19.59 21.26 -0.74
CA MET A 1 18.96 20.47 -1.81
C MET A 1 17.64 19.96 -1.27
N GLU A 2 16.53 20.51 -1.75
CA GLU A 2 15.19 20.03 -1.35
C GLU A 2 15.01 18.61 -1.91
N ARG A 3 14.61 17.67 -1.04
CA ARG A 3 14.30 16.31 -1.48
C ARG A 3 12.90 16.30 -2.07
N VAL A 4 12.80 16.15 -3.38
CA VAL A 4 11.54 15.84 -4.05
C VAL A 4 11.23 14.36 -3.80
N ILE A 5 10.15 14.09 -3.07
CA ILE A 5 9.67 12.72 -2.84
C ILE A 5 8.57 12.44 -3.87
N ASP A 6 8.78 11.44 -4.71
CA ASP A 6 7.71 10.89 -5.56
C ASP A 6 6.80 10.01 -4.68
N ILE A 7 5.65 10.55 -4.33
CA ILE A 7 4.64 9.87 -3.50
C ILE A 7 4.16 8.57 -4.16
N ALA A 8 4.03 8.53 -5.48
CA ALA A 8 3.57 7.33 -6.18
C ALA A 8 4.61 6.20 -6.08
N ALA A 9 5.91 6.53 -6.22
CA ALA A 9 6.99 5.59 -6.02
C ALA A 9 7.03 5.06 -4.57
N LEU A 10 6.85 5.96 -3.59
CA LEU A 10 6.82 5.59 -2.18
C LEU A 10 5.68 4.61 -1.87
N VAL A 11 4.45 4.92 -2.30
CA VAL A 11 3.28 4.06 -2.08
C VAL A 11 3.49 2.67 -2.68
N LYS A 12 4.03 2.58 -3.91
CA LYS A 12 4.36 1.29 -4.55
C LYS A 12 5.40 0.49 -3.79
N ALA A 13 6.38 1.14 -3.18
CA ALA A 13 7.42 0.47 -2.39
C ALA A 13 6.84 -0.18 -1.12
N ILE A 14 5.96 0.55 -0.41
CA ILE A 14 5.44 0.11 0.90
C ILE A 14 4.16 -0.71 0.82
N HIS A 15 3.41 -0.64 -0.28
CA HIS A 15 2.19 -1.42 -0.47
C HIS A 15 2.48 -2.82 -1.06
N PRO A 16 1.69 -3.85 -0.70
CA PRO A 16 0.93 -3.93 0.55
C PRO A 16 1.87 -3.99 1.75
N THR A 17 1.42 -3.49 2.90
CA THR A 17 2.26 -3.45 4.10
C THR A 17 2.40 -4.85 4.71
N PRO A 18 3.49 -5.14 5.45
CA PRO A 18 3.65 -6.42 6.12
C PRO A 18 2.50 -6.78 7.08
N ALA A 19 1.84 -5.78 7.67
CA ALA A 19 0.72 -5.99 8.59
C ALA A 19 -0.50 -6.64 7.92
N VAL A 20 -0.70 -6.42 6.61
CA VAL A 20 -1.88 -6.93 5.87
C VAL A 20 -1.54 -8.04 4.88
N CYS A 21 -0.25 -8.20 4.54
CA CYS A 21 0.22 -9.15 3.54
C CYS A 21 1.22 -10.18 4.08
N GLY A 22 1.92 -9.91 5.18
CA GLY A 22 2.97 -10.76 5.75
C GLY A 22 4.37 -10.49 5.16
N PHE A 23 5.34 -11.34 5.53
CA PHE A 23 6.73 -11.28 5.04
C PHE A 23 7.30 -12.70 4.84
N PRO A 24 8.09 -12.98 3.78
CA PRO A 24 8.42 -12.10 2.64
C PRO A 24 7.20 -11.76 1.76
N LYS A 25 7.12 -10.51 1.27
CA LYS A 25 5.94 -9.94 0.57
C LYS A 25 5.38 -10.89 -0.50
N GLU A 26 6.22 -11.35 -1.42
CA GLU A 26 5.77 -12.18 -2.55
C GLU A 26 5.27 -13.56 -2.14
N ALA A 27 5.90 -14.19 -1.14
CA ALA A 27 5.47 -15.50 -0.66
C ALA A 27 4.12 -15.42 0.05
N ALA A 28 3.97 -14.42 0.91
CA ALA A 28 2.76 -14.24 1.70
C ALA A 28 1.58 -13.73 0.83
N LYS A 29 1.84 -12.85 -0.14
CA LYS A 29 0.85 -12.45 -1.15
C LYS A 29 0.33 -13.64 -1.97
N ARG A 30 1.21 -14.53 -2.43
CA ARG A 30 0.79 -15.75 -3.15
C ARG A 30 -0.10 -16.64 -2.27
N PHE A 31 0.28 -16.83 -1.01
CA PHE A 31 -0.53 -17.62 -0.08
C PHE A 31 -1.93 -17.03 0.08
N ILE A 32 -2.05 -15.71 0.31
CA ILE A 32 -3.35 -15.03 0.42
C ILE A 32 -4.21 -15.25 -0.83
N LEU A 33 -3.66 -14.98 -2.03
CA LEU A 33 -4.39 -15.10 -3.29
C LEU A 33 -4.83 -16.55 -3.61
N GLN A 34 -4.13 -17.54 -3.07
CA GLN A 34 -4.48 -18.96 -3.24
C GLN A 34 -5.56 -19.44 -2.27
N ASN A 35 -5.72 -18.77 -1.13
CA ASN A 35 -6.60 -19.23 -0.04
C ASN A 35 -7.84 -18.34 0.14
N GLU A 36 -7.84 -17.11 -0.39
CA GLU A 36 -9.02 -16.25 -0.40
C GLU A 36 -9.78 -16.38 -1.71
N ASN A 37 -11.05 -16.75 -1.62
CA ASN A 37 -11.93 -16.95 -2.78
C ASN A 37 -12.66 -15.67 -3.21
N TYR A 38 -12.08 -14.50 -2.95
CA TYR A 38 -12.68 -13.21 -3.30
C TYR A 38 -11.60 -12.17 -3.63
N ASN A 39 -11.97 -11.18 -4.45
CA ASN A 39 -11.12 -10.02 -4.66
C ASN A 39 -11.27 -9.05 -3.48
N ARG A 40 -10.15 -8.67 -2.87
CA ARG A 40 -10.16 -7.71 -1.74
C ARG A 40 -10.62 -6.32 -2.17
N GLU A 41 -10.63 -5.99 -3.45
CA GLU A 41 -10.99 -4.65 -3.94
C GLU A 41 -10.20 -3.56 -3.18
N PHE A 42 -10.87 -2.67 -2.45
CA PHE A 42 -10.24 -1.64 -1.61
C PHE A 42 -9.84 -2.12 -0.19
N TYR A 43 -10.26 -3.32 0.22
CA TYR A 43 -9.87 -3.88 1.51
C TYR A 43 -8.35 -4.10 1.55
N THR A 44 -7.67 -3.59 2.59
CA THR A 44 -6.19 -3.57 2.71
C THR A 44 -5.45 -2.67 1.71
N GLY A 45 -6.17 -1.77 1.02
CA GLY A 45 -5.61 -0.71 0.18
C GLY A 45 -4.98 0.45 0.96
N TYR A 46 -4.74 1.57 0.30
CA TYR A 46 -4.27 2.83 0.90
C TYR A 46 -5.26 3.96 0.63
N LEU A 47 -5.38 4.90 1.56
CA LEU A 47 -6.22 6.10 1.46
C LEU A 47 -5.51 7.25 2.15
N GLY A 48 -5.57 8.43 1.55
CA GLY A 48 -5.01 9.65 2.12
C GLY A 48 -5.26 10.83 1.21
N GLU A 49 -5.13 12.03 1.77
CA GLU A 49 -5.28 13.28 1.04
C GLU A 49 -4.01 13.60 0.26
N LEU A 50 -4.17 14.20 -0.92
CA LEU A 50 -3.07 14.71 -1.72
C LEU A 50 -3.24 16.21 -1.87
N ASN A 51 -2.13 16.95 -1.75
CA ASN A 51 -2.12 18.42 -1.86
C ASN A 51 -3.03 19.10 -0.83
N PHE A 52 -3.20 18.51 0.35
CA PHE A 52 -3.96 19.12 1.44
C PHE A 52 -3.30 20.45 1.84
N GLN A 53 -4.09 21.52 1.86
CA GLN A 53 -3.66 22.80 2.38
C GLN A 53 -4.41 23.04 3.69
N GLU A 54 -3.68 23.20 4.79
CA GLU A 54 -4.28 23.61 6.05
C GLU A 54 -4.93 24.98 5.87
N ILE A 55 -6.25 25.02 6.05
CA ILE A 55 -6.97 26.29 6.17
C ILE A 55 -6.65 26.81 7.57
N LYS A 56 -5.96 27.95 7.63
CA LYS A 56 -5.69 28.68 8.87
C LYS A 56 -6.96 29.30 9.46
#